data_AF-A0A2U9IFW7-F1
#
_entry.id   AF-A0A2U9IFW7-F1
#
_cell.length_a   1.000
_cell.length_b   1.000
_cell.length_c   1.000
_cell.angle_alpha   90.00
_cell.angle_beta   90.00
_cell.angle_gamma   90.00
#
_symmetry.space_group_name_H-M   'P 1'
#
loop_
_entity.id
_entity.type
_entity.pdbx_description
1 polymer ?
#
loop_
_entity_poly.entity_id
_entity_poly.type
_entity_poly.pdbx_seq_one_letter_code
_entity_poly.pdbx_strand_id
1 'polypeptide(L)'
;MMLYYAALIFIIYGLLSPIYFRILRGRLSNEKYFLTAWITAPYLVSYFYCNIFLIFLLAIFNILGYILLIANKTKHLYDGLLFFISAVIIVLFYKL
;
A
#
# COMPACT_ATOMS: atom_id res chain seq x y z
N MET A 1 1.18 5.27 -20.28
CA MET A 1 0.85 6.56 -19.62
C MET A 1 0.14 6.35 -18.29
N MET A 2 -0.92 5.55 -18.14
CA MET A 2 -1.67 5.44 -16.87
C MET A 2 -0.91 4.86 -15.66
N LEU A 3 0.13 4.03 -15.85
CA LEU A 3 0.89 3.41 -14.76
C LEU A 3 1.56 4.40 -13.78
N TYR A 4 1.92 5.62 -14.20
CA TYR A 4 2.54 6.58 -13.27
C TYR A 4 1.56 7.01 -12.18
N TYR A 5 0.25 7.02 -12.46
CA TYR A 5 -0.76 7.29 -11.44
C TYR A 5 -0.78 6.18 -10.38
N ALA A 6 -0.68 4.92 -10.79
CA ALA A 6 -0.56 3.80 -9.86
C ALA A 6 0.67 3.95 -8.96
N ALA A 7 1.85 4.24 -9.53
CA ALA A 7 3.06 4.46 -8.75
C ALA A 7 2.92 5.65 -7.78
N LEU A 8 2.34 6.76 -8.24
CA LEU A 8 2.13 7.96 -7.44
C LEU A 8 1.23 7.70 -6.23
N ILE A 9 0.15 6.92 -6.40
CA ILE A 9 -0.74 6.53 -5.30
C ILE A 9 0.05 5.82 -4.20
N PHE A 10 0.88 4.83 -4.56
CA PHE A 10 1.70 4.11 -3.58
C PHE A 10 2.75 4.99 -2.91
N ILE A 11 3.36 5.93 -3.65
CA ILE A 11 4.30 6.90 -3.07
C ILE A 11 3.60 7.78 -2.02
N ILE A 12 2.41 8.30 -2.34
CA ILE A 12 1.63 9.13 -1.42
C ILE A 12 1.28 8.34 -0.16
N TYR A 13 0.78 7.11 -0.31
CA TYR A 13 0.48 6.25 0.85
C TYR A 13 1.72 5.89 1.67
N GLY A 14 2.86 5.63 1.02
CA GLY A 14 4.14 5.38 1.67
C GLY A 14 4.60 6.57 2.52
N LEU A 15 4.50 7.79 1.99
CA LEU A 15 4.85 9.02 2.72
C LEU A 15 3.87 9.33 3.85
N LEU A 16 2.57 9.09 3.63
CA LEU A 16 1.53 9.38 4.62
C LEU A 16 1.51 8.35 5.75
N SER A 17 1.87 7.09 5.52
CA SER A 17 1.89 6.05 6.55
C SER A 17 2.56 6.45 7.87
N PRO A 18 3.82 6.94 7.90
CA PRO A 18 4.48 7.32 9.15
C PRO A 18 3.88 8.57 9.79
N ILE A 19 3.34 9.49 8.97
CA ILE A 19 2.67 10.71 9.43
C ILE A 19 1.36 10.33 10.13
N TYR A 20 0.52 9.52 9.48
CA TYR A 20 -0.74 9.03 10.01
C TYR A 20 -0.52 8.21 11.27
N PHE A 21 0.51 7.36 11.31
CA PHE A 21 0.88 6.64 12.53
C PHE A 21 1.11 7.58 13.70
N ARG A 22 1.97 8.60 13.52
CA ARG A 22 2.29 9.55 14.61
C ARG A 22 1.06 10.32 15.08
N ILE A 23 0.17 10.71 14.18
CA ILE A 23 -1.02 11.51 14.51
C ILE A 23 -2.10 10.66 15.20
N LEU A 24 -2.32 9.44 14.73
CA LEU A 24 -3.45 8.60 15.12
C LEU A 24 -3.12 7.56 16.20
N ARG A 25 -1.85 7.38 16.56
CA ARG A 25 -1.42 6.42 17.58
C ARG A 25 -2.14 6.67 18.90
N GLY A 26 -2.84 5.63 19.39
CA GLY A 26 -3.61 5.68 20.64
C GLY A 26 -4.90 6.50 20.58
N ARG A 27 -5.27 7.05 19.41
CA ARG A 27 -6.51 7.83 19.22
C ARG A 27 -7.60 7.07 18.47
N LEU A 28 -7.26 5.96 17.81
CA LEU A 28 -8.20 5.13 17.06
C LEU A 28 -8.85 4.11 17.98
N SER A 29 -10.18 4.14 18.08
CA SER A 29 -10.96 3.10 18.77
C SER A 29 -10.83 1.74 18.09
N ASN A 30 -10.53 1.72 16.79
CA ASN A 30 -10.42 0.49 16.01
C ASN A 30 -9.28 0.52 14.97
N GLU A 31 -8.05 0.52 15.47
CA GLU A 31 -6.81 0.58 14.68
C GLU A 31 -6.72 -0.51 13.61
N LYS A 32 -7.20 -1.72 13.91
CA LYS A 32 -7.12 -2.85 12.97
C LYS A 32 -7.94 -2.61 11.70
N TYR A 33 -9.17 -2.12 11.82
CA TYR A 33 -10.01 -1.83 10.66
C TYR A 33 -9.51 -0.62 9.87
N PHE A 34 -8.98 0.39 10.57
CA PHE A 34 -8.29 1.49 9.91
C PHE A 34 -7.13 0.99 9.05
N LEU A 35 -6.26 0.13 9.60
CA LEU A 35 -5.14 -0.45 8.87
C LEU A 35 -5.58 -1.34 7.72
N THR A 36 -6.66 -2.11 7.88
CA THR A 36 -7.25 -2.88 6.77
C THR A 36 -7.61 -1.95 5.62
N ALA A 37 -8.35 -0.86 5.88
CA ALA A 37 -8.70 0.12 4.85
C ALA A 37 -7.45 0.80 4.25
N TRP A 38 -6.48 1.15 5.11
CA TRP A 38 -5.23 1.81 4.72
C TRP A 38 -4.38 0.96 3.79
N ILE A 39 -4.32 -0.36 4.03
CA ILE A 39 -3.69 -1.32 3.13
C ILE A 39 -4.48 -1.41 1.84
N THR A 40 -5.80 -1.61 1.92
CA THR A 40 -6.65 -1.98 0.78
C THR A 40 -6.74 -0.88 -0.28
N ALA A 41 -6.89 0.38 0.16
CA ALA A 41 -7.20 1.51 -0.70
C ALA A 41 -6.20 1.74 -1.86
N PRO A 42 -4.87 1.84 -1.63
CA PRO A 42 -3.93 2.10 -2.71
C PRO A 42 -3.90 0.98 -3.76
N TYR A 43 -4.06 -0.29 -3.34
CA TYR A 43 -4.12 -1.41 -4.27
C TYR A 43 -5.38 -1.36 -5.14
N LEU A 44 -6.56 -1.21 -4.54
CA LEU A 44 -7.82 -1.14 -5.29
C LEU A 44 -7.81 -0.03 -6.33
N VAL A 45 -7.35 1.17 -5.95
CA VAL A 45 -7.30 2.31 -6.87
C VAL A 45 -6.25 2.07 -7.97
N SER A 46 -5.11 1.45 -7.63
CA SER A 46 -4.05 1.16 -8.62
C SER A 46 -4.49 0.18 -9.72
N TYR A 47 -5.44 -0.72 -9.44
CA TYR A 47 -5.88 -1.72 -10.41
C TYR A 47 -6.54 -1.11 -11.65
N PHE A 48 -7.14 0.07 -11.55
CA PHE A 48 -7.72 0.78 -12.68
C PHE A 48 -6.69 1.34 -13.67
N TYR A 49 -5.41 1.37 -13.28
CA TYR A 49 -4.30 1.92 -14.06
C TYR A 49 -3.26 0.88 -14.48
N CYS A 50 -3.45 -0.38 -14.09
CA CYS A 50 -2.50 -1.48 -14.29
C CYS A 50 -3.04 -2.51 -15.31
N ASN A 51 -2.13 -3.19 -16.00
CA ASN A 51 -2.48 -4.35 -16.80
C ASN A 51 -2.73 -5.59 -15.92
N ILE A 52 -3.33 -6.64 -16.49
CA ILE A 52 -3.73 -7.84 -15.75
C ILE A 52 -2.56 -8.50 -15.00
N PHE A 53 -1.38 -8.50 -15.59
CA PHE A 53 -0.17 -9.08 -14.99
C PHE A 53 0.24 -8.31 -13.72
N LEU A 54 0.30 -6.97 -13.80
CA LEU A 54 0.60 -6.12 -12.65
C LEU A 54 -0.47 -6.21 -11.57
N ILE A 55 -1.74 -6.37 -11.94
CA ILE A 55 -2.83 -6.58 -10.97
C ILE A 55 -2.57 -7.84 -10.15
N PHE A 56 -2.23 -8.96 -10.78
CA PHE A 56 -1.91 -10.20 -10.06
C PHE A 56 -0.72 -10.01 -9.11
N LEU A 57 0.34 -9.35 -9.57
CA LEU A 57 1.50 -9.09 -8.74
C LEU A 57 1.16 -8.19 -7.54
N LEU A 58 0.43 -7.09 -7.77
CA LEU A 58 0.00 -6.17 -6.72
C LEU A 58 -0.98 -6.83 -5.74
N ALA A 59 -1.82 -7.75 -6.19
CA ALA A 59 -2.70 -8.52 -5.31
C ALA A 59 -1.92 -9.37 -4.31
N ILE A 60 -0.78 -9.95 -4.69
CA ILE A 60 0.12 -10.67 -3.78
C ILE A 60 0.63 -9.71 -2.68
N PHE A 61 1.04 -8.50 -3.05
CA PHE A 61 1.49 -7.49 -2.06
C PHE A 61 0.37 -7.01 -1.14
N ASN A 62 -0.85 -6.90 -1.65
CA ASN A 62 -2.02 -6.59 -0.82
C ASN A 62 -2.28 -7.71 0.21
N ILE A 63 -2.23 -8.98 -0.24
CA ILE A 63 -2.34 -10.15 0.65
C ILE A 63 -1.22 -10.16 1.70
N LEU A 64 0.02 -9.85 1.32
CA LEU A 64 1.13 -9.71 2.26
C LEU A 64 0.85 -8.62 3.31
N GLY A 65 0.24 -7.49 2.90
CA GLY A 65 -0.22 -6.46 3.82
C GLY A 65 -1.20 -6.99 4.87
N TYR A 66 -2.20 -7.78 4.47
CA TYR A 66 -3.12 -8.41 5.40
C TYR A 66 -2.44 -9.45 6.30
N ILE A 67 -1.50 -10.25 5.79
CA ILE A 67 -0.73 -11.20 6.59
C ILE A 67 0.05 -10.47 7.68
N LEU A 68 0.73 -9.36 7.34
CA LEU A 68 1.45 -8.53 8.31
C LEU A 68 0.51 -7.95 9.37
N LEU A 69 -0.69 -7.52 8.97
CA LEU A 69 -1.72 -7.03 9.89
C LEU A 69 -2.20 -8.12 10.86
N ILE A 70 -2.51 -9.32 10.35
CA ILE A 70 -2.97 -10.45 11.18
C ILE A 70 -1.87 -10.92 12.14
N ALA A 71 -0.61 -10.90 11.71
CA ALA A 71 0.55 -11.25 12.51
C ALA A 71 0.97 -10.14 13.52
N ASN A 72 0.21 -9.04 13.63
CA ASN A 72 0.54 -7.86 14.43
C ASN A 72 1.94 -7.26 14.12
N LYS A 73 2.46 -7.48 12.90
CA LYS A 73 3.71 -6.88 12.41
C LYS A 73 3.45 -5.55 11.69
N THR A 74 2.62 -4.70 12.31
CA THR A 74 2.09 -3.46 11.72
C THR A 74 3.15 -2.38 11.52
N LYS A 75 4.33 -2.50 12.16
CA LYS A 75 5.46 -1.58 11.96
C LYS A 75 5.78 -1.35 10.48
N HIS A 76 5.76 -2.40 9.66
CA HIS A 76 6.05 -2.29 8.22
C HIS A 76 4.94 -1.62 7.40
N LEU A 77 3.72 -1.56 7.95
CA LEU A 77 2.61 -0.79 7.38
C LEU A 77 2.74 0.71 7.75
N TYR A 78 3.22 0.97 8.96
CA TYR A 78 3.45 2.31 9.47
C TYR A 78 4.69 3.00 8.90
N ASP A 79 5.73 2.25 8.58
CA ASP A 79 6.92 2.80 7.93
C ASP A 79 6.71 3.02 6.42
N GLY A 80 5.54 2.67 5.88
CA GLY A 80 5.18 2.85 4.46
C GLY A 80 5.96 1.96 3.48
N LEU A 81 6.86 1.12 3.99
CA LEU A 81 7.79 0.32 3.20
C LEU A 81 7.09 -0.57 2.17
N LEU A 82 5.98 -1.21 2.57
CA LEU A 82 5.19 -2.05 1.68
C LEU A 82 4.74 -1.27 0.43
N PHE A 83 4.27 -0.04 0.63
CA PHE A 83 3.79 0.82 -0.46
C PHE A 83 4.94 1.30 -1.34
N PHE A 84 6.08 1.67 -0.75
CA PHE A 84 7.26 2.04 -1.56
C PHE A 84 7.77 0.87 -2.42
N ILE A 85 7.76 -0.35 -1.90
CA ILE A 85 8.13 -1.55 -2.69
C ILE A 85 7.14 -1.72 -3.87
N SER A 86 5.84 -1.57 -3.63
CA SER A 86 4.83 -1.62 -4.70
C SER A 86 5.05 -0.54 -5.76
N ALA A 87 5.41 0.69 -5.35
CA ALA A 87 5.74 1.77 -6.27
C ALA A 87 6.97 1.44 -7.13
N VAL A 88 8.05 0.91 -6.53
CA VAL A 88 9.26 0.51 -7.23
C VAL A 88 8.95 -0.58 -8.26
N ILE A 89 8.15 -1.58 -7.89
CA ILE A 89 7.71 -2.64 -8.81
C ILE A 89 7.01 -2.03 -10.02
N ILE A 90 6.01 -1.16 -9.81
CA ILE A 90 5.28 -0.52 -10.90
C ILE A 90 6.22 0.27 -11.82
N VAL A 91 7.19 0.99 -11.28
CA VAL A 91 8.16 1.76 -12.07
C VAL A 91 9.11 0.86 -12.87
N LEU A 92 9.53 -0.29 -12.30
CA LEU A 92 10.35 -1.26 -13.02
C LEU A 92 9.60 -1.83 -14.24
N PHE A 93 8.32 -2.14 -14.08
CA PHE A 93 7.47 -2.63 -15.17
C PHE A 93 6.92 -1.52 -16.08
N TYR A 94 7.08 -0.24 -15.73
CA TYR A 94 6.74 0.87 -16.63
C TYR A 94 7.71 1.01 -17.80
N LYS A 95 8.97 0.59 -17.59
CA LYS A 95 10.08 0.80 -18.54
C LYS A 95 10.36 -0.43 -19.41
N LEU A 96 9.75 -1.58 -19.08
CA LEU A 96 9.74 -2.82 -19.87
C LEU A 96 8.57 -2.78 -20.86
#